data_AF-K2DHL1-F1
#
_entry.id   AF-K2DHL1-F1
#
_cell.length_a   1.000
_cell.length_b   1.000
_cell.length_c   1.000
_cell.angle_alpha   90.00
_cell.angle_beta   90.00
_cell.angle_gamma   90.00
#
_symmetry.space_group_name_H-M   'P 1'
#
loop_
_entity.id
_entity.type
_entity.pdbx_description
1 polymer ?
#
loop_
_entity_poly.entity_id
_entity_poly.type
_entity_poly.pdbx_seq_one_letter_code
_entity_poly.pdbx_strand_id
1 'polypeptide(L)'
;MKKILNISAEQEAAWTTFAKIMKQQKTEMMSVMQERHANSAKSTQSAPDRIDERTQLMKQRVAGMETVAAAMKQLYAVLTPQQKEILDNRFGQDMSM
;
A
#
# COMPACT_ATOMS: atom_id res chain seq x y z
N MET A 1 -12.11 5.12 -5.98
CA MET A 1 -11.80 3.86 -6.68
C MET A 1 -13.02 2.94 -6.79
N LYS A 2 -13.68 2.51 -5.70
CA LYS A 2 -14.92 1.67 -5.76
C LYS A 2 -15.95 2.12 -6.81
N LYS A 3 -16.40 3.38 -6.73
CA LYS A 3 -17.39 3.97 -7.64
C LYS A 3 -16.91 4.01 -9.09
N ILE A 4 -15.62 4.23 -9.31
CA ILE A 4 -15.00 4.33 -10.64
C ILE A 4 -14.94 2.95 -11.29
N LEU A 5 -14.62 1.91 -10.51
CA LEU A 5 -14.63 0.53 -10.97
C LEU A 5 -16.04 -0.05 -11.10
N ASN A 6 -17.09 0.66 -10.67
CA ASN A 6 -18.45 0.13 -10.66
C ASN A 6 -18.54 -1.30 -10.08
N ILE A 7 -17.96 -1.51 -8.90
CA ILE A 7 -17.90 -2.82 -8.23
C ILE A 7 -19.31 -3.40 -8.09
N SER A 8 -19.52 -4.61 -8.59
CA SER A 8 -20.79 -5.34 -8.49
C SER A 8 -20.95 -6.01 -7.12
N ALA A 9 -22.16 -6.52 -6.83
CA ALA A 9 -22.42 -7.28 -5.61
C ALA A 9 -21.53 -8.52 -5.49
N GLU A 10 -21.25 -9.20 -6.60
CA GLU A 10 -20.39 -10.39 -6.66
C GLU A 10 -18.91 -10.07 -6.37
N GLN A 11 -18.49 -8.83 -6.64
CA GLN A 11 -17.13 -8.35 -6.44
C GLN A 11 -16.90 -7.70 -5.06
N GLU A 12 -17.97 -7.47 -4.30
CA GLU A 12 -17.94 -6.70 -3.05
C GLU A 12 -16.98 -7.30 -2.00
N ALA A 13 -16.94 -8.64 -1.92
CA ALA A 13 -16.06 -9.33 -0.98
C ALA A 13 -14.58 -9.09 -1.30
N ALA A 14 -14.19 -9.23 -2.57
CA ALA A 14 -12.81 -8.98 -3.02
C ALA A 14 -12.44 -7.49 -2.86
N TRP A 15 -13.36 -6.59 -3.18
CA TRP A 15 -13.18 -5.15 -2.99
C TRP A 15 -12.97 -4.79 -1.51
N THR A 16 -13.77 -5.36 -0.61
CA THR A 16 -13.68 -5.08 0.83
C THR A 16 -12.34 -5.51 1.40
N THR A 17 -11.86 -6.70 1.02
CA THR A 17 -10.54 -7.19 1.43
C THR A 17 -9.43 -6.27 0.95
N PHE A 18 -9.44 -5.90 -0.33
CA PHE A 18 -8.48 -4.96 -0.90
C PHE A 18 -8.49 -3.60 -0.20
N ALA A 19 -9.67 -3.00 -0.02
CA ALA A 19 -9.82 -1.69 0.62
C ALA A 19 -9.34 -1.70 2.08
N LYS A 20 -9.59 -2.79 2.81
CA LYS A 20 -9.10 -2.99 4.18
C LYS A 20 -7.58 -3.01 4.22
N ILE A 21 -6.95 -3.81 3.37
CA ILE A 21 -5.49 -3.94 3.30
C ILE A 21 -4.84 -2.60 2.92
N MET A 22 -5.37 -1.90 1.91
CA MET A 22 -4.89 -0.57 1.54
C MET A 22 -4.98 0.44 2.70
N LYS A 23 -6.08 0.41 3.46
CA LYS A 23 -6.25 1.28 4.63
C LYS A 23 -5.25 0.94 5.73
N GLN A 24 -5.05 -0.35 6.02
CA GLN A 24 -4.08 -0.81 7.01
C GLN A 24 -2.66 -0.37 6.64
N GLN A 25 -2.25 -0.60 5.39
CA GLN A 25 -0.93 -0.20 4.90
C GLN A 25 -0.71 1.31 5.02
N LYS A 26 -1.73 2.12 4.70
CA LYS A 26 -1.66 3.58 4.86
C LYS A 26 -1.49 3.98 6.33
N THR A 27 -2.27 3.38 7.24
CA THR A 27 -2.17 3.67 8.67
C THR A 27 -0.79 3.29 9.23
N GLU A 28 -0.28 2.13 8.86
CA GLU A 28 1.05 1.67 9.30
C GLU A 28 2.16 2.62 8.82
N MET A 29 2.10 3.03 7.55
CA MET A 29 3.05 4.01 6.99
C MET A 29 3.01 5.34 7.74
N MET A 30 1.81 5.84 8.07
CA MET A 30 1.64 7.07 8.84
C MET A 30 2.20 6.94 10.26
N SER A 31 1.97 5.80 10.92
CA SER A 31 2.52 5.50 12.25
C SER A 31 4.05 5.52 12.24
N VAL A 32 4.66 4.84 11.28
CA VAL A 32 6.12 4.78 11.12
C VAL A 32 6.71 6.16 10.83
N MET A 33 6.04 6.98 10.02
CA MET A 33 6.46 8.36 9.78
C MET A 33 6.39 9.20 11.06
N GLN A 34 5.29 9.10 11.81
CA GLN A 34 5.09 9.86 13.04
C GLN A 34 6.13 9.48 14.12
N GLU A 35 6.40 8.19 14.29
CA GLU A 35 7.43 7.70 15.20
C GLU A 35 8.82 8.22 14.81
N ARG A 36 9.18 8.18 13.52
CA ARG A 36 10.44 8.76 13.04
C ARG A 36 10.51 10.26 13.26
N HIS A 37 9.44 11.01 13.01
CA HIS A 37 9.42 12.44 13.28
C HIS A 37 9.66 12.72 14.77
N ALA A 38 9.03 11.97 15.67
CA ALA A 38 9.22 12.10 17.11
C ALA A 38 10.64 11.74 17.58
N ASN A 39 11.27 10.73 16.96
CA ASN A 39 12.61 10.26 17.31
C ASN A 39 13.74 11.08 16.64
N SER A 40 13.47 11.71 15.49
CA SER A 40 14.44 12.53 14.76
C SER A 40 14.94 13.75 15.56
N ALA A 41 14.09 14.31 16.42
CA ALA A 41 14.44 15.41 17.32
C ALA A 41 15.35 14.98 18.48
N LYS A 42 15.55 13.68 18.69
CA LYS A 42 16.30 13.09 19.81
C LYS A 42 17.53 12.26 19.38
N SER A 43 17.78 12.11 18.08
CA SER A 43 18.74 11.12 17.56
C SER A 43 20.20 11.59 17.67
N THR A 44 20.97 10.96 18.55
CA THR A 44 22.45 10.93 18.56
C THR A 44 23.03 9.71 17.83
N GLN A 45 22.22 8.99 17.04
CA GLN A 45 22.60 7.73 16.37
C GLN A 45 23.83 7.88 15.47
N SER A 46 24.71 6.87 15.55
CA SER A 46 25.90 6.75 14.70
C SER A 46 25.50 6.45 13.25
N ALA A 47 26.43 6.62 12.30
CA ALA A 47 26.15 6.37 10.89
C ALA A 47 25.72 4.91 10.58
N PRO A 48 26.35 3.87 11.16
CA PRO A 48 25.89 2.48 11.02
C PRO A 48 24.45 2.27 11.51
N ASP A 49 24.11 2.77 12.71
CA ASP A 49 22.76 2.60 13.27
C ASP A 49 21.68 3.19 12.37
N ARG A 50 21.98 4.33 11.72
CA ARG A 50 21.07 4.97 10.76
C ARG A 50 20.86 4.13 9.50
N ILE A 51 21.90 3.43 9.05
CA ILE A 51 21.80 2.54 7.88
C ILE A 51 20.98 1.31 8.23
N ASP A 52 21.18 0.73 9.41
CA ASP A 52 20.41 -0.43 9.88
C ASP A 52 18.93 -0.08 10.04
N GLU A 53 18.61 1.05 10.66
CA GLU A 53 17.24 1.54 10.82
C GLU A 53 16.56 1.77 9.46
N ARG A 54 17.25 2.45 8.52
CA ARG A 54 16.75 2.63 7.15
C ARG A 54 16.52 1.30 6.44
N THR A 55 17.41 0.33 6.63
CA THR A 55 17.31 -1.01 6.04
C THR A 55 16.08 -1.75 6.56
N GLN A 56 15.83 -1.72 7.87
CA GLN A 56 14.63 -2.32 8.46
C GLN A 56 13.36 -1.69 7.91
N LEU A 57 13.34 -0.37 7.74
CA LEU A 57 12.19 0.36 7.21
C LEU A 57 11.93 0.03 5.73
N MET A 58 12.99 -0.16 4.94
CA MET A 58 12.85 -0.64 3.57
C MET A 58 12.28 -2.06 3.52
N LYS A 59 12.71 -2.97 4.40
CA LYS A 59 12.15 -4.33 4.51
C LYS A 59 10.67 -4.31 4.86
N GLN A 60 10.26 -3.50 5.83
CA GLN A 60 8.84 -3.32 6.19
C GLN A 60 8.03 -2.77 5.01
N ARG A 61 8.58 -1.80 4.26
CA ARG A 61 7.93 -1.26 3.07
C ARG A 61 7.73 -2.33 1.99
N VAL A 62 8.74 -3.19 1.75
CA VAL A 62 8.62 -4.30 0.81
C VAL A 62 7.53 -5.28 1.23
N ALA A 63 7.52 -5.72 2.49
CA ALA A 63 6.48 -6.62 3.01
C ALA A 63 5.06 -6.04 2.86
N GLY A 64 4.92 -4.73 3.10
CA GLY A 64 3.67 -4.01 2.85
C GLY A 64 3.25 -4.01 1.38
N MET A 65 4.19 -3.76 0.47
CA MET A 65 3.92 -3.84 -0.98
C MET A 65 3.53 -5.25 -1.42
N GLU A 66 4.15 -6.30 -0.89
CA GLU A 66 3.79 -7.68 -1.17
C GLU A 66 2.35 -7.99 -0.73
N THR A 67 1.96 -7.50 0.45
CA THR A 67 0.59 -7.65 0.97
C THR A 67 -0.43 -6.93 0.08
N VAL A 68 -0.13 -5.71 -0.33
CA VAL A 68 -0.96 -4.96 -1.29
C VAL A 68 -1.02 -5.66 -2.65
N ALA A 69 0.10 -6.18 -3.15
CA ALA A 69 0.15 -6.89 -4.43
C ALA A 69 -0.70 -8.17 -4.41
N ALA A 70 -0.68 -8.92 -3.31
CA ALA A 70 -1.54 -10.08 -3.15
C ALA A 70 -3.03 -9.70 -3.18
N ALA A 71 -3.42 -8.67 -2.43
CA ALA A 71 -4.78 -8.15 -2.41
C ALA A 71 -5.23 -7.62 -3.79
N MET A 72 -4.32 -6.96 -4.50
CA MET A 72 -4.56 -6.46 -5.86
C MET A 72 -4.83 -7.61 -6.82
N LYS A 73 -4.01 -8.67 -6.81
CA LYS A 73 -4.21 -9.85 -7.66
C LYS A 73 -5.56 -10.52 -7.40
N GLN A 74 -5.97 -10.62 -6.14
CA GLN A 74 -7.29 -11.15 -5.77
C GLN A 74 -8.44 -10.31 -6.31
N LEU A 75 -8.36 -8.98 -6.17
CA LEU A 75 -9.37 -8.08 -6.75
C LEU A 75 -9.38 -8.20 -8.28
N TYR A 76 -8.21 -8.13 -8.91
CA TYR A 76 -8.05 -8.18 -10.36
C TYR A 76 -8.63 -9.46 -10.97
N ALA A 77 -8.54 -10.60 -10.28
CA ALA A 77 -9.08 -11.87 -10.75
C ALA A 77 -10.60 -11.84 -10.96
N VAL A 78 -11.34 -11.04 -10.19
CA VAL A 78 -12.81 -10.97 -10.26
C VAL A 78 -13.33 -9.78 -11.07
N LEU A 79 -12.44 -8.89 -11.53
CA LEU A 79 -12.81 -7.73 -12.35
C LEU A 79 -13.10 -8.13 -13.80
N THR A 80 -14.05 -7.44 -14.42
CA THR A 80 -14.30 -7.52 -15.86
C THR A 80 -13.15 -6.88 -16.65
N PRO A 81 -12.98 -7.18 -17.95
CA PRO A 81 -11.95 -6.55 -18.78
C PRO A 81 -11.97 -5.02 -18.73
N GLN A 82 -13.15 -4.41 -18.77
CA GLN A 82 -13.30 -2.95 -18.68
C GLN A 82 -12.85 -2.39 -17.33
N GLN A 83 -13.17 -3.08 -16.23
CA GLN A 83 -12.75 -2.66 -14.89
C GLN A 83 -11.23 -2.78 -14.70
N LYS A 84 -10.62 -3.81 -15.30
CA LYS A 84 -9.17 -4.01 -15.29
C LYS A 84 -8.44 -2.86 -15.97
N GLU A 85 -8.89 -2.45 -17.16
CA GLU A 85 -8.32 -1.31 -17.88
C GLU A 85 -8.39 -0.01 -17.06
N ILE A 86 -9.52 0.24 -16.40
CA ILE A 86 -9.68 1.40 -15.49
C ILE A 86 -8.68 1.33 -14.34
N LEU A 87 -8.49 0.14 -13.76
CA LEU A 87 -7.55 -0.07 -12.66
C LEU A 87 -6.10 0.14 -13.14
N ASP A 88 -5.72 -0.46 -14.26
CA ASP A 88 -4.37 -0.37 -14.83
C ASP A 88 -4.01 1.07 -15.17
N ASN A 89 -4.90 1.82 -15.82
CA ASN A 89 -4.69 3.23 -16.13
C ASN A 89 -4.49 4.07 -14.86
N ARG A 90 -5.26 3.77 -13.81
CA ARG A 90 -5.16 4.50 -12.55
C ARG A 90 -3.83 4.24 -11.83
N PHE A 91 -3.42 2.98 -11.75
CA PHE A 91 -2.15 2.63 -11.10
C PHE A 91 -0.93 3.00 -11.96
N GLY A 92 -1.05 2.96 -13.30
CA GLY A 92 -0.04 3.47 -14.21
C GLY A 92 0.22 4.97 -14.00
N GLN A 93 -0.83 5.77 -13.81
CA GLN A 93 -0.70 7.19 -13.45
C GLN A 93 -0.09 7.39 -12.06
N ASP A 94 -0.59 6.71 -11.03
CA ASP A 94 -0.11 6.86 -9.65
C ASP A 94 1.38 6.42 -9.48
N MET A 95 1.88 5.51 -10.32
CA MET A 95 3.28 5.04 -10.31
C MET A 95 4.22 5.84 -11.22
N SER A 96 3.68 6.81 -11.98
CA SER A 96 4.45 7.69 -12.87
C SER A 96 4.87 9.02 -12.23
N MET A 97 4.40 9.29 -11.00
CA MET A 97 4.79 10.43 -10.16
C MET A 97 5.71 10.01 -9.02
#